data_AF-A0A193QNT7-F1
#
_entry.id   AF-A0A193QNT7-F1
#
_cell.length_a   1.000
_cell.length_b   1.000
_cell.length_c   1.000
_cell.angle_alpha   90.00
_cell.angle_beta   90.00
_cell.angle_gamma   90.00
#
_symmetry.space_group_name_H-M   'P 1'
#
loop_
_entity.id
_entity.type
_entity.pdbx_description
1 polymer ?
#
loop_
_entity_poly.entity_id
_entity_poly.type
_entity_poly.pdbx_seq_one_letter_code
_entity_poly.pdbx_strand_id
1 'polypeptide(L)'
;MPCGHTDYCHEPFPLPLLAVAAYSGTGKTTLLQQLIPLLDQYGLRVGIIKHTHHKMDVDTPGKDSYMLRKAGAQQTMVENSARWALMTENVPTQMPSLEWLAGQ
;
A
#
# COMPACT_ATOMS: atom_id res chain seq x y z
N MET A 1 -41.30 3.14 17.14
CA MET A 1 -41.17 2.16 16.04
C MET A 1 -41.95 2.68 14.85
N PRO A 2 -41.31 2.78 13.68
CA PRO A 2 -41.51 1.75 12.66
C PRO A 2 -40.22 1.28 11.96
N CYS A 3 -40.33 0.07 11.37
CA CYS A 3 -39.58 -0.62 10.30
C CYS A 3 -38.03 -0.47 10.23
N GLY A 4 -37.19 -1.52 10.30
CA GLY A 4 -37.42 -2.93 9.98
C GLY A 4 -36.88 -3.33 8.60
N HIS A 5 -35.83 -2.71 8.08
CA HIS A 5 -34.91 -3.28 7.06
C HIS A 5 -33.48 -2.95 7.51
N THR A 6 -32.64 -3.97 7.67
CA THR A 6 -31.21 -3.80 7.94
C THR A 6 -30.50 -3.36 6.66
N ASP A 7 -30.66 -2.09 6.32
CA ASP A 7 -29.73 -1.42 5.42
C ASP A 7 -28.45 -1.20 6.22
N TYR A 8 -27.54 -2.19 6.18
CA TYR A 8 -26.13 -1.89 6.37
C TYR A 8 -25.75 -0.96 5.22
N CYS A 9 -25.91 0.35 5.43
CA CYS A 9 -25.26 1.35 4.61
C CYS A 9 -23.77 1.00 4.65
N HIS A 10 -23.27 0.40 3.57
CA HIS A 10 -21.86 0.40 3.26
C HIS A 10 -21.46 1.87 3.21
N GLU A 11 -20.96 2.42 4.32
CA GLU A 11 -20.22 3.67 4.30
C GLU A 11 -19.09 3.42 3.31
N PRO A 12 -19.12 4.04 2.12
CA PRO A 12 -18.13 3.77 1.10
C PRO A 12 -16.79 4.14 1.70
N PHE A 13 -15.80 3.27 1.53
CA PHE A 13 -14.42 3.64 1.81
C PHE A 13 -14.15 4.95 1.07
N PRO A 14 -13.58 5.99 1.70
CA PRO A 14 -13.52 7.34 1.10
C PRO A 14 -12.72 7.37 -0.21
N LEU A 15 -12.00 6.30 -0.55
CA LEU A 15 -11.24 6.13 -1.79
C LEU A 15 -11.67 4.84 -2.54
N PRO A 16 -11.97 4.90 -3.84
CA PRO A 16 -12.23 3.70 -4.64
C PRO A 16 -11.03 2.75 -4.68
N LEU A 17 -11.28 1.44 -4.48
CA LEU A 17 -10.27 0.39 -4.58
C LEU A 17 -10.53 -0.51 -5.81
N LEU A 18 -9.48 -0.79 -6.57
CA LEU A 18 -9.50 -1.68 -7.73
C LEU A 18 -8.41 -2.75 -7.59
N ALA A 19 -8.79 -4.02 -7.59
CA ALA A 19 -7.86 -5.15 -7.51
C ALA A 19 -7.57 -5.73 -8.90
N VAL A 20 -6.29 -5.98 -9.20
CA VAL A 20 -5.82 -6.67 -10.42
C VAL A 20 -5.17 -8.00 -10.02
N ALA A 21 -5.88 -9.11 -10.26
CA ALA A 21 -5.45 -10.46 -9.90
C ALA A 21 -5.38 -11.37 -11.13
N ALA A 22 -4.29 -12.14 -11.24
CA ALA A 22 -4.01 -13.10 -12.31
C ALA A 22 -2.78 -13.95 -11.93
N TYR A 23 -2.51 -15.04 -12.63
CA TYR A 23 -1.33 -15.88 -12.40
C TYR A 23 0.00 -15.12 -12.61
N SER A 24 1.09 -15.64 -12.02
CA SER A 24 2.42 -15.05 -12.26
C SER A 24 2.78 -15.11 -13.76
N GLY A 25 3.47 -14.09 -14.26
CA GLY A 25 3.85 -14.02 -15.68
C GLY A 25 2.75 -13.61 -16.66
N THR A 26 1.50 -13.42 -16.24
CA THR A 26 0.38 -13.05 -17.15
C THR A 26 0.31 -11.56 -17.53
N GLY A 27 1.36 -10.78 -17.23
CA GLY A 27 1.42 -9.36 -17.62
C GLY A 27 0.70 -8.36 -16.71
N LYS A 28 0.31 -8.71 -15.47
CA LYS A 28 -0.29 -7.74 -14.51
C LYS A 28 0.54 -6.45 -14.37
N THR A 29 1.85 -6.62 -14.21
CA THR A 29 2.77 -5.48 -14.08
C THR A 29 2.80 -4.67 -15.37
N THR A 30 2.82 -5.33 -16.54
CA THR A 30 2.79 -4.67 -17.84
C THR A 30 1.51 -3.85 -18.04
N LEU A 31 0.36 -4.43 -17.67
CA LEU A 31 -0.93 -3.73 -17.70
C LEU A 31 -0.91 -2.49 -16.80
N LEU A 32 -0.46 -2.62 -15.56
CA LEU A 32 -0.42 -1.51 -14.60
C LEU A 32 0.55 -0.40 -15.05
N GLN A 33 1.71 -0.76 -15.61
CA GLN A 33 2.67 0.21 -16.16
C GLN A 33 2.10 1.04 -17.32
N GLN A 34 1.15 0.49 -18.10
CA GLN A 34 0.47 1.21 -19.17
C GLN A 34 -0.76 1.98 -18.67
N LEU A 35 -1.50 1.42 -17.71
CA LEU A 35 -2.73 2.00 -17.19
C LEU A 35 -2.49 3.23 -16.31
N ILE A 36 -1.49 3.19 -15.41
CA ILE A 36 -1.24 4.27 -14.46
C ILE A 36 -0.98 5.62 -15.17
N PRO A 37 -0.11 5.69 -16.21
CA PRO A 37 0.08 6.94 -16.96
C PRO A 37 -1.20 7.45 -17.63
N LEU A 38 -2.07 6.55 -18.10
CA LEU A 38 -3.35 6.96 -18.69
C LEU A 38 -4.28 7.56 -17.63
N LEU A 39 -4.35 6.97 -16.44
CA LEU A 39 -5.14 7.53 -15.32
C LEU A 39 -4.62 8.90 -14.88
N ASP A 40 -3.30 9.08 -14.85
CA ASP A 40 -2.66 10.37 -14.56
C ASP A 40 -3.02 11.44 -15.61
N GLN A 41 -3.08 11.07 -16.90
CA GLN A 41 -3.56 11.97 -17.96
C GLN A 41 -5.02 12.42 -17.78
N TYR A 42 -5.83 11.64 -17.08
CA TYR A 42 -7.20 12.02 -16.68
C TYR A 42 -7.25 12.80 -15.35
N GLY A 43 -6.10 13.18 -14.78
CA GLY A 43 -6.00 13.93 -13.53
C GLY A 43 -6.24 13.08 -12.27
N LEU A 44 -6.19 11.75 -12.38
CA LEU A 44 -6.39 10.85 -11.24
C LEU A 44 -5.06 10.57 -10.54
N ARG A 45 -5.02 10.83 -9.23
CA ARG A 45 -3.88 10.45 -8.37
C ARG A 45 -4.04 8.99 -7.94
N VAL A 46 -3.16 8.13 -8.42
CA VAL A 46 -3.24 6.68 -8.19
C VAL A 46 -2.26 6.25 -7.09
N GLY A 47 -2.77 5.57 -6.07
CA GLY A 47 -1.96 4.82 -5.09
C GLY A 47 -1.86 3.34 -5.45
N ILE A 48 -0.85 2.64 -4.95
CA ILE A 48 -0.65 1.20 -5.19
C ILE A 48 -0.37 0.50 -3.87
N ILE A 49 -1.16 -0.54 -3.57
CA ILE A 49 -0.85 -1.53 -2.54
C ILE A 49 -0.45 -2.82 -3.25
N LYS A 50 0.79 -3.27 -3.02
CA LYS A 50 1.30 -4.52 -3.58
C LYS A 50 1.59 -5.51 -2.45
N HIS A 51 0.87 -6.63 -2.44
CA HIS A 51 1.18 -7.75 -1.55
C HIS A 51 2.36 -8.56 -2.10
N THR A 52 3.31 -8.94 -1.22
CA THR A 52 4.45 -9.81 -1.53
C THR A 52 4.74 -10.70 -0.34
N HIS A 53 5.13 -11.95 -0.60
CA HIS A 53 5.63 -12.88 0.42
C HIS A 53 7.15 -12.76 0.64
N HIS A 54 7.83 -11.94 -0.15
CA HIS A 54 9.27 -11.70 -0.02
C HIS A 54 9.55 -10.59 0.99
N LYS A 55 10.65 -10.74 1.74
CA LYS A 55 11.18 -9.64 2.56
C LYS A 55 11.44 -8.42 1.67
N MET A 56 11.04 -7.26 2.17
CA MET A 56 11.15 -5.97 1.51
C MET A 56 11.94 -5.05 2.41
N ASP A 57 13.02 -4.48 1.88
CA ASP A 57 13.73 -3.36 2.50
C ASP A 57 13.71 -2.21 1.49
N VAL A 58 13.24 -1.03 1.91
CA VAL A 58 13.23 0.18 1.04
C VAL A 58 14.52 0.99 1.23
N ASP A 59 15.12 0.89 2.41
CA ASP A 59 16.47 1.37 2.70
C ASP A 59 17.54 0.37 2.20
N THR A 60 18.81 0.74 2.38
CA THR A 60 19.95 -0.04 1.85
C THR A 60 20.68 -0.76 2.98
N PRO A 61 20.86 -2.10 2.91
CA PRO A 61 21.65 -2.85 3.89
C PRO A 61 23.04 -2.25 4.14
N GLY A 62 23.41 -2.12 5.42
CA GLY A 62 24.69 -1.54 5.84
C GLY A 62 24.75 -0.01 5.85
N LYS A 63 23.65 0.69 5.52
CA LYS A 63 23.52 2.14 5.70
C LYS A 63 22.78 2.47 7.01
N ASP A 64 22.88 3.73 7.41
CA ASP A 64 22.43 4.21 8.73
C ASP A 64 20.94 3.91 8.97
N SER A 65 20.04 4.23 8.03
CA SER A 65 18.61 3.97 8.17
C SER A 65 18.29 2.48 8.34
N TYR A 66 18.97 1.62 7.59
CA TYR A 66 18.84 0.16 7.74
C TYR A 66 19.32 -0.31 9.11
N MET A 67 20.49 0.16 9.55
CA MET A 67 21.06 -0.24 10.84
C MET A 67 20.18 0.23 12.01
N LEU A 68 19.68 1.47 11.97
CA LEU A 68 18.79 2.02 12.99
C LEU A 68 17.44 1.27 13.04
N ARG A 69 16.86 0.96 11.87
CA ARG A 69 15.65 0.14 11.78
C ARG A 69 15.86 -1.25 12.37
N LYS A 70 16.93 -1.95 11.99
CA LYS A 70 17.28 -3.27 12.55
C LYS A 70 17.67 -3.23 14.03
N ALA A 71 18.11 -2.08 14.54
CA ALA A 71 18.34 -1.87 15.96
C ALA A 71 17.05 -1.72 16.79
N GLY A 72 15.88 -1.59 16.13
CA GLY A 72 14.57 -1.63 16.79
C GLY A 72 13.66 -0.42 16.52
N ALA A 73 14.02 0.48 15.62
CA ALA A 73 13.10 1.57 15.24
C ALA A 73 11.87 1.01 14.52
N GLN A 74 10.69 1.17 15.13
CA GLN A 74 9.41 0.65 14.60
C GLN A 74 8.94 1.38 13.35
N GLN A 75 9.31 2.66 13.23
CA GLN A 75 9.06 3.48 12.06
C GLN A 75 10.36 4.16 11.65
N THR A 76 10.68 4.10 10.36
CA THR A 76 11.88 4.73 9.79
C THR A 76 11.49 5.50 8.54
N MET A 77 11.78 6.80 8.52
CA MET A 77 11.55 7.68 7.38
C MET A 77 12.89 8.05 6.74
N VAL A 78 12.96 8.02 5.42
CA VAL A 78 14.11 8.46 4.62
C VAL A 78 13.60 9.36 3.50
N GLU A 79 14.27 10.47 3.26
CA GLU A 79 13.79 11.60 2.49
C GLU A 79 14.91 12.28 1.71
N ASN A 80 14.57 12.82 0.55
CA ASN A 80 15.39 13.75 -0.21
C ASN A 80 14.50 14.66 -1.07
N SER A 81 15.13 15.51 -1.90
CA SER A 81 14.42 16.43 -2.78
C SER A 81 13.53 15.76 -3.84
N ALA A 82 13.78 14.48 -4.16
CA ALA A 82 13.03 13.75 -5.18
C ALA A 82 11.86 12.94 -4.58
N ARG A 83 12.02 12.37 -3.38
CA ARG A 83 11.02 11.49 -2.75
C ARG A 83 11.33 11.24 -1.27
N TRP A 84 10.35 10.69 -0.59
CA TRP A 84 10.52 10.09 0.73
C TRP A 84 9.94 8.67 0.74
N ALA A 85 10.35 7.89 1.74
CA ALA A 85 9.85 6.56 2.01
C ALA A 85 9.68 6.38 3.52
N LEU A 86 8.56 5.80 3.92
CA LEU A 86 8.29 5.38 5.29
C LEU A 86 8.20 3.86 5.34
N MET A 87 8.94 3.26 6.26
CA MET A 87 8.86 1.85 6.59
C MET A 87 8.32 1.70 8.00
N THR A 88 7.32 0.84 8.15
CA THR A 88 6.75 0.45 9.44
C THR A 88 6.94 -1.05 9.61
N GLU A 89 7.60 -1.44 10.69
CA GLU A 89 7.76 -2.86 11.03
C GLU A 89 6.43 -3.42 11.54
N ASN A 90 5.97 -4.53 10.96
CA ASN A 90 4.76 -5.19 11.43
C ASN A 90 5.06 -5.98 12.70
N VAL A 91 4.11 -6.00 13.63
CA VAL A 91 4.11 -6.99 14.71
C VAL A 91 3.80 -8.35 14.08
N PRO A 92 4.64 -9.40 14.27
CA PRO A 92 4.51 -10.67 13.53
C PRO A 92 3.15 -11.35 13.61
N THR A 93 2.37 -11.07 14.67
CA THR A 93 1.05 -11.63 14.92
C THR A 93 -0.11 -10.80 14.36
N GLN A 94 0.15 -9.64 13.76
CA GLN A 94 -0.88 -8.74 13.24
C GLN A 94 -0.47 -8.22 11.86
N MET A 95 -1.00 -8.87 10.82
CA MET A 95 -0.91 -8.34 9.47
C MET A 95 -1.99 -7.27 9.29
N PRO A 96 -1.65 -6.08 8.79
CA PRO A 96 -2.63 -5.01 8.61
C PRO A 96 -3.69 -5.41 7.58
N SER A 97 -4.94 -5.00 7.80
CA SER A 97 -6.01 -5.20 6.84
C SER A 97 -5.81 -4.30 5.61
N LEU A 98 -6.40 -4.69 4.47
CA LEU A 98 -6.32 -3.89 3.25
C LEU A 98 -6.97 -2.51 3.46
N GLU A 99 -8.06 -2.46 4.21
CA GLU A 99 -8.78 -1.24 4.56
C GLU A 99 -7.92 -0.31 5.40
N TRP A 100 -7.16 -0.86 6.36
CA TRP A 100 -6.24 -0.08 7.18
C TRP A 100 -5.08 0.48 6.35
N LEU A 101 -4.51 -0.33 5.45
CA LEU A 101 -3.44 0.08 4.54
C LEU A 101 -3.90 1.16 3.54
N ALA A 102 -5.13 1.05 3.04
CA ALA A 102 -5.71 2.03 2.12
C ALA A 102 -6.04 3.36 2.80
N GLY A 103 -6.05 3.41 4.14
CA GLY A 103 -6.28 4.62 4.93
C GLY A 103 -5.02 5.31 5.44
N GLN A 104 -3.83 4.80 5.12
CA GLN A 104 -2.55 5.41 5.50
C GLN A 104 -2.17 6.61 4.61
#